data_AF-A0A9C9G8Z1-F1
#
_entry.id   AF-A0A9C9G8Z1-F1
#
_cell.length_a   1.000
_cell.length_b   1.000
_cell.length_c   1.000
_cell.angle_alpha   90.00
_cell.angle_beta   90.00
_cell.angle_gamma   90.00
#
_symmetry.space_group_name_H-M   'P 1'
#
loop_
_entity.id
_entity.type
_entity.pdbx_description
1 polymer ?
#
loop_
_entity_poly.entity_id
_entity_poly.type
_entity_poly.pdbx_seq_one_letter_code
_entity_poly.pdbx_strand_id
1 'polypeptide(L)' 'DPGSVKDFEAFAKQTGNELLESREAGGKFEFLIKKS' A
#
# COMPACT_ATOMS: atom_id res chain seq x y z
N ASP A 1 -2.49 -11.53 3.15
CA ASP A 1 -3.92 -11.31 3.44
C ASP A 1 -4.51 -10.32 2.45
N PRO A 2 -5.72 -10.58 1.92
CA PRO A 2 -6.38 -9.67 0.98
C PRO A 2 -6.77 -8.31 1.61
N GLY A 3 -6.73 -8.20 2.95
CA GLY A 3 -6.95 -6.93 3.66
C GLY A 3 -5.79 -5.94 3.52
N SER A 4 -4.56 -6.43 3.36
CA SER A 4 -3.35 -5.59 3.43
C SER A 4 -3.35 -4.47 2.39
N VAL A 5 -3.89 -4.70 1.19
CA VAL A 5 -3.95 -3.64 0.16
C VAL A 5 -4.84 -2.47 0.60
N LYS A 6 -6.00 -2.77 1.20
CA LYS A 6 -6.95 -1.75 1.68
C LYS A 6 -6.39 -0.98 2.87
N ASP A 7 -5.68 -1.66 3.76
CA ASP A 7 -5.04 -1.02 4.91
C ASP A 7 -3.96 -0.02 4.48
N PHE A 8 -3.14 -0.38 3.47
CA PHE A 8 -2.09 0.49 2.95
C PHE A 8 -2.62 1.65 2.10
N GLU A 9 -3.73 1.45 1.37
CA GLU A 9 -4.43 2.55 0.69
C GLU A 9 -4.99 3.58 1.69
N ALA A 10 -5.63 3.10 2.76
CA ALA A 10 -6.14 3.96 3.83
C ALA A 10 -5.02 4.70 4.56
N PHE A 11 -3.91 4.02 4.85
CA PHE A 11 -2.71 4.61 5.45
C PHE A 11 -2.13 5.75 4.59
N ALA A 12 -1.96 5.51 3.28
CA ALA A 12 -1.43 6.52 2.37
C ALA A 12 -2.32 7.76 2.38
N LYS A 13 -3.63 7.58 2.22
CA LYS A 13 -4.62 8.67 2.27
C LYS A 13 -4.60 9.45 3.58
N GLN A 14 -4.56 8.76 4.72
CA GLN A 14 -4.57 9.41 6.05
C GLN A 14 -3.30 10.20 6.33
N THR A 15 -2.16 9.74 5.82
CA THR A 15 -0.85 10.38 6.02
C THR A 15 -0.53 11.42 4.95
N GLY A 16 -1.42 11.63 3.97
CA GLY A 16 -1.21 12.52 2.83
C GLY A 16 -0.19 12.00 1.82
N ASN A 17 0.16 10.72 1.89
CA ASN A 17 1.00 10.04 0.91
C ASN A 17 0.14 9.42 -0.21
N GLU A 18 0.77 9.03 -1.30
CA GLU A 18 0.11 8.40 -2.44
C GLU A 18 0.61 6.97 -2.62
N LEU A 19 -0.31 5.99 -2.66
CA LEU A 19 0.03 4.61 -2.98
C LEU A 19 0.11 4.46 -4.52
N LEU A 20 1.29 4.17 -5.04
CA LEU A 20 1.54 4.05 -6.48
C LEU A 20 1.39 2.62 -7.00
N GLU A 21 1.87 1.64 -6.23
CA GLU A 21 1.85 0.22 -6.62
C GLU A 21 1.60 -0.66 -5.40
N SER A 22 0.87 -1.76 -5.61
CA SER A 22 0.67 -2.84 -4.66
C SER A 22 0.78 -4.16 -5.41
N ARG A 23 1.69 -5.04 -4.98
CA ARG A 23 1.85 -6.37 -5.57
C ARG A 23 2.05 -7.45 -4.51
N GLU A 24 1.60 -8.65 -4.83
CA GLU A 24 1.81 -9.85 -4.04
C GLU A 24 2.74 -10.80 -4.79
N ALA A 25 3.86 -11.19 -4.16
CA ALA A 25 4.82 -12.12 -4.72
C ALA A 25 5.21 -13.17 -3.68
N GLY A 26 4.76 -14.41 -3.87
CA GLY A 26 5.13 -15.55 -3.02
C GLY A 26 4.77 -15.35 -1.54
N GLY A 27 3.59 -14.78 -1.26
CA GLY A 27 3.12 -14.49 0.10
C GLY A 27 3.73 -13.24 0.74
N LYS A 28 4.52 -12.45 0.00
CA LYS A 28 4.99 -11.13 0.41
C LYS A 28 4.19 -10.04 -0.28
N PHE A 29 3.88 -8.98 0.46
CA PHE A 29 3.26 -7.77 -0.07
C PHE A 29 4.32 -6.68 -0.23
N GLU A 30 4.37 -6.08 -1.41
CA GLU A 30 5.24 -4.94 -1.71
C GLU A 30 4.36 -3.74 -2.07
N PHE A 31 4.62 -2.61 -1.41
CA PHE A 31 3.88 -1.36 -1.61
C PHE A 31 4.84 -0.24 -2.00
N LEU A 32 4.56 0.46 -3.09
CA LEU A 32 5.30 1.65 -3.48
C LEU A 32 4.51 2.89 -3.05
N ILE A 33 5.07 3.66 -2.12
CA ILE A 33 4.44 4.88 -1.60
C ILE A 33 5.27 6.09 -2.02
N LYS A 34 4.61 7.07 -2.62
CA LYS A 34 5.18 8.40 -2.86
C LYS A 34 4.93 9.27 -1.64
N LYS A 35 6.03 9.76 -1.08
CA LYS A 35 6.01 10.75 -0.01
C LYS A 35 5.68 12.13 -0.59
N SER A 36 4.71 12.80 0.02
CA SER A 36 4.38 14.22 -0.25
C SER A 36 5.32 15.17 0.46
#